data_AF-A0AAV2IIX4-F1
#
_entry.id   AF-A0AAV2IIX4-F1
#
_cell.length_a   1.000
_cell.length_b   1.000
_cell.length_c   1.000
_cell.angle_alpha   90.00
_cell.angle_beta   90.00
_cell.angle_gamma   90.00
#
_symmetry.space_group_name_H-M   'P 1'
#
loop_
_entity.id
_entity.type
_entity.pdbx_description
1 polymer ?
#
loop_
_entity_poly.entity_id
_entity_poly.type
_entity_poly.pdbx_seq_one_letter_code
_entity_poly.pdbx_strand_id
1 'polypeptide(L)'
;MDKEEKAYLMFRIDRLRIDSAITVHGYAAYATLGGVQLVDKIHVGHAGEYMEVLSTNTINNNNLVSIMYRHVEPVCPDFATYYGGVEHAIKVKVLSMATLFDQASMMYLNAFLQSILSSVHNLEMRTSSSSVMTTSDVSTKDKVSITERIVNITDQVDGLPGNSTKVHLIAELQDFTIKLTDSDNSLAEVKVKGFEGSVIAKPAKTIIRSRLKDLSIRDCSAGAIYQNILLLQDDSLFDLKLVKYNKSSSAHLDNRETGHGLDYSVRLWLGQIQAAVLGKFYWEITRFFEPFINQEMTEAARQTAMDTVTKQ
;
A
#
# COMPACT_ATOMS: atom_id res chain seq x y z
N MET A 1 27.99 -6.98 34.07
CA MET A 1 26.78 -6.23 33.70
C MET A 1 25.96 -7.15 32.84
N ASP A 2 24.95 -7.77 33.44
CA ASP A 2 24.02 -8.64 32.74
C ASP A 2 23.36 -7.84 31.61
N LYS A 3 23.56 -8.31 30.36
CA LYS A 3 22.73 -7.86 29.24
C LYS A 3 21.38 -8.52 29.44
N GLU A 4 20.47 -7.85 30.16
CA GLU A 4 19.06 -8.24 30.11
C GLU A 4 18.60 -8.12 28.66
N GLU A 5 18.26 -9.26 28.05
CA GLU A 5 17.62 -9.29 26.73
C GLU A 5 16.20 -8.70 26.86
N LYS A 6 16.09 -7.40 26.63
CA LYS A 6 14.79 -6.73 26.55
C LYS A 6 14.15 -7.01 25.19
N ALA A 7 12.94 -7.55 25.20
CA ALA A 7 12.15 -7.74 23.98
C ALA A 7 11.83 -6.36 23.37
N TYR A 8 12.28 -6.12 22.13
CA TYR A 8 12.06 -4.84 21.45
C TYR A 8 10.70 -4.77 20.75
N LEU A 9 10.48 -5.62 19.75
CA LEU A 9 9.33 -5.53 18.86
C LEU A 9 8.38 -6.71 19.07
N MET A 10 7.08 -6.44 19.18
CA MET A 10 6.04 -7.47 19.07
C MET A 10 5.26 -7.26 17.79
N PHE A 11 5.31 -8.25 16.91
CA PHE A 11 4.47 -8.31 15.72
C PHE A 11 3.40 -9.39 15.92
N ARG A 12 2.13 -8.99 15.86
CA ARG A 12 0.99 -9.89 16.03
C ARG A 12 0.13 -9.89 14.78
N ILE A 13 -0.20 -11.09 14.32
CA ILE A 13 -1.20 -11.35 13.29
C ILE A 13 -2.35 -12.08 13.95
N ASP A 14 -3.57 -11.58 13.79
CA ASP A 14 -4.76 -12.14 14.44
C ASP A 14 -5.26 -13.40 13.74
N ARG A 15 -5.69 -13.26 12.47
CA ARG A 15 -6.20 -14.37 11.66
C ARG A 15 -5.63 -14.30 10.25
N LEU A 16 -5.15 -15.43 9.75
CA LEU A 16 -4.81 -15.58 8.34
C LEU A 16 -5.64 -16.76 7.82
N ARG A 17 -6.41 -16.54 6.75
CA ARG A 17 -7.16 -17.59 6.07
C ARG A 17 -6.88 -17.54 4.59
N ILE A 18 -6.73 -18.71 3.99
CA ILE A 18 -6.51 -18.87 2.57
C ILE A 18 -7.40 -20.04 2.14
N ASP A 19 -8.37 -19.74 1.29
CA ASP A 19 -9.25 -20.72 0.67
C ASP A 19 -8.92 -20.73 -0.82
N SER A 20 -8.73 -21.91 -1.39
CA SER A 20 -8.46 -22.05 -2.81
C SER A 20 -9.28 -23.17 -3.42
N ALA A 21 -9.69 -22.98 -4.66
CA ALA A 21 -10.48 -23.92 -5.42
C ALA A 21 -9.91 -24.04 -6.82
N ILE A 22 -9.58 -25.27 -7.23
CA ILE A 22 -9.15 -25.60 -8.58
C ILE A 22 -10.35 -26.26 -9.28
N THR A 23 -10.62 -25.82 -10.50
CA THR A 23 -11.68 -26.35 -11.36
C THR A 23 -11.08 -26.79 -12.68
N VAL A 24 -11.86 -27.50 -13.50
CA VAL A 24 -11.44 -27.98 -14.83
C VAL A 24 -10.99 -26.84 -15.75
N HIS A 25 -11.57 -25.64 -15.59
CA HIS A 25 -11.35 -24.50 -16.48
C HIS A 25 -10.77 -23.27 -15.77
N GLY A 26 -10.20 -23.42 -14.58
CA GLY A 26 -9.69 -22.27 -13.85
C GLY A 26 -9.39 -22.50 -12.38
N TYR A 27 -8.98 -21.43 -11.72
CA TYR A 27 -8.58 -21.42 -10.32
C TYR A 27 -9.12 -20.17 -9.62
N ALA A 28 -9.56 -20.33 -8.38
CA ALA A 28 -9.94 -19.24 -7.50
C ALA A 28 -9.16 -19.34 -6.19
N ALA A 29 -8.67 -18.20 -5.71
CA ALA A 29 -8.07 -18.05 -4.40
C ALA A 29 -8.72 -16.89 -3.67
N TYR A 30 -8.96 -17.08 -2.38
CA TYR A 30 -9.44 -16.06 -1.48
C TYR A 30 -8.55 -16.07 -0.23
N ALA A 31 -7.86 -14.96 0.00
CA ALA A 31 -6.99 -14.79 1.16
C ALA A 31 -7.49 -13.64 2.01
N THR A 32 -7.54 -13.83 3.33
CA THR A 32 -7.96 -12.81 4.27
C THR A 32 -7.01 -12.70 5.44
N LEU A 33 -6.73 -11.45 5.82
CA LEU A 33 -5.97 -11.08 6.99
C LEU A 33 -6.90 -10.36 7.96
N GLY A 34 -7.07 -10.91 9.15
CA GLY A 34 -7.95 -10.39 10.21
C GLY A 34 -7.49 -9.03 10.71
N GLY A 35 -6.30 -8.98 11.30
CA GLY A 35 -5.69 -7.78 11.86
C GLY A 35 -4.19 -7.95 12.02
N VAL A 36 -3.50 -6.83 12.04
CA VAL A 36 -2.05 -6.74 12.28
C VAL A 36 -1.82 -5.72 13.37
N GLN A 37 -0.86 -6.00 14.23
CA GLN A 37 -0.41 -5.08 15.26
C GLN A 37 1.11 -5.13 15.35
N LEU A 38 1.72 -3.95 15.40
CA LEU A 38 3.13 -3.76 15.65
C LEU A 38 3.29 -2.90 16.89
N VAL A 39 3.95 -3.46 17.90
CA VAL A 39 4.16 -2.81 19.20
C VAL A 39 5.65 -2.67 19.45
N ASP A 40 6.08 -1.44 19.71
CA ASP A 40 7.38 -1.12 20.27
C ASP A 40 7.28 -1.22 21.81
N LYS A 41 8.09 -2.10 22.39
CA LYS A 41 8.12 -2.33 23.84
C LYS A 41 9.19 -1.52 24.57
N ILE A 42 10.07 -0.87 23.84
CA ILE A 42 11.14 -0.04 24.39
C ILE A 42 10.61 1.36 24.67
N HIS A 43 9.84 1.91 23.74
CA HIS A 43 9.24 3.22 23.89
C HIS A 43 7.82 3.09 24.46
N VAL A 44 7.52 3.92 25.46
CA VAL A 44 6.23 3.97 26.14
C VAL A 44 5.46 5.22 25.72
N GLY A 45 4.15 5.06 25.51
CA GLY A 45 3.25 6.18 25.27
C GLY A 45 2.95 6.95 26.56
N HIS A 46 2.20 8.04 26.42
CA HIS A 46 1.86 8.97 27.51
C HIS A 46 1.22 8.30 28.76
N ALA A 47 0.51 7.18 28.58
CA ALA A 47 -0.14 6.45 29.67
C ALA A 47 0.74 5.37 30.33
N GLY A 48 2.02 5.24 29.92
CA GLY A 48 2.92 4.15 30.34
C GLY A 48 2.67 2.82 29.61
N GLU A 49 1.75 2.81 28.65
CA GLU A 49 1.46 1.67 27.77
C GLU A 49 2.56 1.54 26.70
N TYR A 50 2.81 0.32 26.20
CA TYR A 50 3.70 0.12 25.06
C TYR A 50 3.16 0.81 23.81
N MET A 51 4.07 1.28 22.95
CA MET A 51 3.67 2.06 21.80
C MET A 51 3.22 1.20 20.63
N GLU A 52 1.97 1.37 20.23
CA GLU A 52 1.41 0.73 19.03
C GLU A 52 1.79 1.52 17.77
N VAL A 53 2.91 1.17 17.16
CA VAL A 53 3.37 1.78 15.89
C VAL A 53 2.38 1.53 14.76
N LEU A 54 1.82 0.32 14.71
CA LEU A 54 0.79 -0.06 13.76
C LEU A 54 -0.33 -0.75 14.50
N SER A 55 -1.55 -0.22 14.37
CA SER A 55 -2.75 -0.86 14.89
C SER A 55 -3.82 -0.93 13.81
N THR A 56 -4.66 -1.96 13.92
CA THR A 56 -5.72 -2.20 12.96
C THR A 56 -7.03 -2.20 13.72
N ASN A 57 -7.98 -1.39 13.26
CA ASN A 57 -9.29 -1.31 13.89
C ASN A 57 -10.23 -2.28 13.19
N THR A 58 -10.40 -3.46 13.76
CA THR A 58 -11.24 -4.53 13.22
C THR A 58 -12.60 -4.51 13.89
N ILE A 59 -13.41 -3.51 13.57
CA ILE A 59 -14.81 -3.45 14.03
C ILE A 59 -15.55 -4.69 13.50
N ASN A 60 -16.25 -5.40 14.37
CA ASN A 60 -17.12 -6.55 14.06
C ASN A 60 -16.43 -7.77 13.43
N ASN A 61 -15.20 -8.11 13.84
CA ASN A 61 -14.48 -9.31 13.37
C ASN A 61 -14.20 -9.34 11.85
N ASN A 62 -14.29 -8.18 11.20
CA ASN A 62 -14.02 -8.04 9.78
C ASN A 62 -12.53 -8.24 9.47
N ASN A 63 -12.23 -8.70 8.25
CA ASN A 63 -10.87 -8.90 7.80
C ASN A 63 -10.27 -7.59 7.31
N LEU A 64 -9.19 -7.12 7.96
CA LEU A 64 -8.38 -5.97 7.55
C LEU A 64 -8.06 -5.97 6.06
N VAL A 65 -7.54 -7.07 5.52
CA VAL A 65 -7.25 -7.23 4.10
C VAL A 65 -8.00 -8.45 3.57
N SER A 66 -8.65 -8.30 2.43
CA SER A 66 -9.26 -9.39 1.67
C SER A 66 -8.80 -9.32 0.23
N ILE A 67 -8.18 -10.39 -0.26
CA ILE A 67 -7.71 -10.53 -1.64
C ILE A 67 -8.46 -11.70 -2.27
N MET A 68 -9.19 -11.42 -3.33
CA MET A 68 -9.85 -12.41 -4.16
C MET A 68 -9.17 -12.43 -5.53
N TYR A 69 -8.71 -13.59 -5.94
CA TYR A 69 -8.19 -13.83 -7.28
C TYR A 69 -8.99 -14.94 -7.95
N ARG A 70 -9.38 -14.71 -9.20
CA ARG A 70 -10.02 -15.71 -10.04
C ARG A 70 -9.39 -15.68 -11.42
N HIS A 71 -8.99 -16.85 -11.88
CA HIS A 71 -8.62 -17.11 -13.26
C HIS A 71 -9.61 -18.10 -13.88
N VAL A 72 -10.16 -17.80 -15.04
CA VAL A 72 -11.03 -18.70 -15.81
C VAL A 72 -10.64 -18.64 -17.28
N GLU A 73 -10.42 -19.80 -17.88
CA GLU A 73 -10.09 -19.93 -19.29
C GLU A 73 -11.25 -19.50 -20.19
N PRO A 74 -10.99 -18.79 -21.31
CA PRO A 74 -12.03 -18.39 -22.26
C PRO A 74 -12.81 -19.55 -22.90
N VAL A 75 -12.27 -20.78 -22.86
CA VAL A 75 -12.88 -22.01 -23.40
C VAL A 75 -14.03 -22.51 -22.50
N CYS A 76 -14.13 -22.02 -21.27
CA CYS A 76 -15.21 -22.38 -20.35
C CYS A 76 -16.59 -22.01 -20.94
N PRO A 77 -17.57 -22.95 -20.98
CA PRO A 77 -18.91 -22.67 -21.51
C PRO A 77 -19.61 -21.48 -20.85
N ASP A 78 -19.39 -21.29 -19.54
CA ASP A 78 -20.02 -20.23 -18.74
C ASP A 78 -19.17 -18.95 -18.65
N PHE A 79 -18.14 -18.80 -19.48
CA PHE A 79 -17.19 -17.68 -19.44
C PHE A 79 -17.89 -16.32 -19.62
N ALA A 80 -18.76 -16.19 -20.62
CA ALA A 80 -19.46 -14.94 -20.91
C ALA A 80 -20.63 -14.69 -19.96
N THR A 81 -21.37 -15.73 -19.58
CA THR A 81 -22.61 -15.65 -18.81
C THR A 81 -22.36 -15.49 -17.31
N TYR A 82 -21.67 -16.44 -16.69
CA TYR A 82 -21.43 -16.46 -15.24
C TYR A 82 -20.24 -15.59 -14.84
N TYR A 83 -19.17 -15.62 -15.64
CA TYR A 83 -17.91 -14.94 -15.31
C TYR A 83 -17.76 -13.54 -15.94
N GLY A 84 -18.79 -13.07 -16.66
CA GLY A 84 -18.84 -11.73 -17.26
C GLY A 84 -17.77 -11.49 -18.33
N GLY A 85 -17.26 -12.55 -18.94
CA GLY A 85 -16.20 -12.49 -19.94
C GLY A 85 -14.86 -12.03 -19.40
N VAL A 86 -14.59 -12.22 -18.09
CA VAL A 86 -13.34 -11.81 -17.45
C VAL A 86 -12.46 -13.04 -17.18
N GLU A 87 -11.26 -13.05 -17.77
CA GLU A 87 -10.25 -14.11 -17.58
C GLU A 87 -9.59 -14.00 -16.22
N HIS A 88 -8.96 -12.87 -15.90
CA HIS A 88 -8.38 -12.61 -14.59
C HIS A 88 -9.18 -11.54 -13.83
N ALA A 89 -9.82 -11.92 -12.73
CA ALA A 89 -10.48 -11.00 -11.82
C ALA A 89 -9.71 -10.94 -10.49
N ILE A 90 -9.28 -9.74 -10.12
CA ILE A 90 -8.56 -9.45 -8.87
C ILE A 90 -9.37 -8.42 -8.10
N LYS A 91 -9.74 -8.72 -6.85
CA LYS A 91 -10.34 -7.75 -5.94
C LYS A 91 -9.55 -7.69 -4.64
N VAL A 92 -9.02 -6.51 -4.33
CA VAL A 92 -8.32 -6.22 -3.09
C VAL A 92 -9.18 -5.25 -2.29
N LYS A 93 -9.46 -5.59 -1.04
CA LYS A 93 -10.11 -4.71 -0.08
C LYS A 93 -9.24 -4.55 1.14
N VAL A 94 -9.01 -3.30 1.53
CA VAL A 94 -8.36 -2.91 2.77
C VAL A 94 -9.37 -2.10 3.57
N LEU A 95 -9.61 -2.49 4.82
CA LEU A 95 -10.55 -1.80 5.69
C LEU A 95 -9.91 -0.58 6.35
N SER A 96 -9.77 -0.62 7.68
CA SER A 96 -9.33 0.50 8.50
C SER A 96 -8.03 0.17 9.21
N MET A 97 -7.01 1.00 8.99
CA MET A 97 -5.70 0.88 9.64
C MET A 97 -5.26 2.23 10.18
N ALA A 98 -4.61 2.21 11.33
CA ALA A 98 -4.03 3.39 11.95
C ALA A 98 -2.55 3.16 12.24
N THR A 99 -1.72 4.14 11.92
CA THR A 99 -0.31 4.16 12.28
C THR A 99 -0.03 5.31 13.21
N LEU A 100 0.69 5.03 14.28
CA LEU A 100 1.28 6.04 15.15
C LEU A 100 2.76 6.11 14.82
N PHE A 101 3.17 7.26 14.31
CA PHE A 101 4.53 7.54 13.91
C PHE A 101 5.15 8.43 14.97
N ASP A 102 5.73 7.79 15.99
CA ASP A 102 6.59 8.47 16.94
C ASP A 102 8.00 8.62 16.40
N GLN A 103 8.59 9.80 16.54
CA GLN A 103 9.90 10.10 15.95
C GLN A 103 11.01 9.17 16.50
N ALA A 104 11.15 9.09 17.83
CA ALA A 104 12.21 8.32 18.47
C ALA A 104 12.10 6.82 18.14
N SER A 105 10.87 6.32 18.20
CA SER A 105 10.57 4.91 18.00
C SER A 105 10.75 4.47 16.58
N MET A 106 10.33 5.31 15.62
CA MET A 106 10.56 5.01 14.22
C MET A 106 12.04 5.11 13.84
N MET A 107 12.80 6.04 14.42
CA MET A 107 14.25 6.09 14.22
C MET A 107 14.92 4.81 14.70
N TYR A 108 14.55 4.33 15.89
CA TYR A 108 15.06 3.07 16.42
C TYR A 108 14.62 1.88 15.56
N LEU A 109 13.36 1.84 15.10
CA LEU A 109 12.87 0.83 14.18
C LEU A 109 13.63 0.82 12.86
N ASN A 110 13.89 1.98 12.27
CA ASN A 110 14.67 2.10 11.05
C ASN A 110 16.10 1.58 11.27
N ALA A 111 16.78 1.99 12.36
CA ALA A 111 18.12 1.49 12.68
C ALA A 111 18.14 -0.04 12.88
N PHE A 112 17.14 -0.57 13.57
CA PHE A 112 16.97 -2.01 13.76
C PHE A 112 16.76 -2.76 12.43
N LEU A 113 15.88 -2.24 11.55
CA LEU A 113 15.64 -2.82 10.23
C LEU A 113 16.90 -2.80 9.36
N GLN A 114 17.67 -1.71 9.37
CA GLN A 114 18.96 -1.63 8.67
C GLN A 114 19.97 -2.64 9.21
N SER A 115 20.01 -2.86 10.54
CA SER A 115 20.85 -3.89 11.16
C SER A 115 20.44 -5.30 10.73
N ILE A 116 19.14 -5.56 10.59
CA ILE A 116 18.64 -6.85 10.08
C ILE A 116 19.03 -7.02 8.61
N LEU A 117 18.76 -6.02 7.77
CA LEU A 117 19.04 -6.08 6.33
C LEU A 117 20.53 -6.33 6.06
N SER A 118 21.41 -5.62 6.77
CA SER A 118 22.86 -5.84 6.70
C SER A 118 23.29 -7.21 7.23
N SER A 119 22.66 -7.72 8.29
CA SER A 119 22.94 -9.07 8.81
C SER A 119 22.51 -10.17 7.82
N VAL A 120 21.36 -10.02 7.17
CA VAL A 120 20.88 -10.95 6.13
C VAL A 120 21.82 -10.93 4.92
N HIS A 121 22.23 -9.75 4.46
CA HIS A 121 23.17 -9.64 3.34
C HIS A 121 24.53 -10.27 3.64
N ASN A 122 25.02 -10.11 4.87
CA ASN A 122 26.26 -10.77 5.32
C ASN A 122 26.10 -12.29 5.47
N LEU A 123 24.92 -12.79 5.84
CA LEU A 123 24.65 -14.23 5.91
C LEU A 123 24.69 -14.86 4.51
N GLU A 124 24.11 -14.20 3.51
CA GLU A 124 24.09 -14.62 2.10
C GLU A 124 25.53 -14.71 1.51
N MET A 125 26.40 -13.78 1.91
CA MET A 125 27.84 -13.83 1.57
C MET A 125 28.59 -14.96 2.30
N ARG A 126 28.23 -15.30 3.54
CA ARG A 126 28.87 -16.39 4.30
C ARG A 126 28.41 -17.79 3.87
N THR A 127 27.21 -17.93 3.33
CA THR A 127 26.74 -19.20 2.74
C THR A 127 27.35 -19.49 1.36
N SER A 128 28.00 -18.50 0.74
CA SER A 128 28.70 -18.67 -0.54
C SER A 128 30.07 -19.36 -0.43
N SER A 129 30.56 -19.64 0.80
CA SER A 129 31.85 -20.32 1.03
C SER A 129 31.72 -21.74 1.61
N SER A 130 30.51 -22.28 1.75
CA SER A 130 30.29 -23.69 2.11
C SER A 130 29.47 -24.38 1.04
N SER A 131 30.13 -25.26 0.29
CA SER A 131 29.52 -26.18 -0.67
C SER A 131 28.43 -27.04 -0.01
N VAL A 132 27.17 -26.66 -0.18
CA VAL A 132 26.03 -27.59 -0.12
C VAL A 132 25.13 -27.29 -1.31
N MET A 133 25.13 -28.23 -2.24
CA MET A 133 24.18 -28.33 -3.35
C MET A 133 22.76 -28.28 -2.76
N THR A 134 22.13 -27.12 -2.81
CA THR A 134 20.68 -26.99 -2.77
C THR A 134 20.30 -26.17 -3.98
N THR A 135 19.52 -26.79 -4.85
CA THR A 135 18.93 -26.18 -6.05
C THR A 135 17.97 -25.08 -5.62
N SER A 136 18.52 -23.90 -5.39
CA SER A 136 17.77 -22.67 -5.29
C SER A 136 18.60 -21.60 -5.98
N ASP A 137 18.64 -21.68 -7.31
CA ASP A 137 18.86 -20.53 -8.19
C ASP A 137 17.68 -19.55 -8.01
N VAL A 138 17.53 -19.00 -6.81
CA VAL A 138 16.84 -17.72 -6.62
C VAL A 138 17.90 -16.67 -6.91
N SER A 139 18.28 -16.59 -8.18
CA SER A 139 19.01 -15.43 -8.65
C SER A 139 18.10 -14.22 -8.37
N THR A 140 18.67 -13.24 -7.71
CA THR A 140 18.13 -11.92 -7.41
C THR A 140 17.86 -11.07 -8.68
N LYS A 141 17.55 -11.72 -9.81
CA LYS A 141 17.04 -11.13 -11.06
C LYS A 141 15.52 -11.22 -11.20
N ASP A 142 14.82 -12.02 -10.39
CA ASP A 142 13.35 -12.11 -10.41
C ASP A 142 12.71 -11.33 -9.26
N LYS A 143 13.08 -10.05 -9.11
CA LYS A 143 12.11 -9.07 -8.58
C LYS A 143 11.21 -8.64 -9.74
N VAL A 144 10.51 -9.60 -10.35
CA VAL A 144 9.47 -9.26 -11.33
C VAL A 144 8.42 -8.49 -10.55
N SER A 145 8.45 -7.17 -10.72
CA SER A 145 7.55 -6.27 -10.03
C SER A 145 6.13 -6.73 -10.34
N ILE A 146 5.24 -6.75 -9.35
CA ILE A 146 3.81 -7.06 -9.58
C ILE A 146 3.28 -6.18 -10.73
N THR A 147 3.81 -4.96 -10.85
CA THR A 147 3.59 -4.02 -11.93
C THR A 147 4.03 -4.55 -13.31
N GLU A 148 5.19 -5.18 -13.43
CA GLU A 148 5.66 -5.80 -14.68
C GLU A 148 4.82 -7.02 -15.07
N ARG A 149 4.38 -7.83 -14.09
CA ARG A 149 3.43 -8.93 -14.38
C ARG A 149 2.08 -8.41 -14.84
N ILE A 150 1.55 -7.37 -14.20
CA ILE A 150 0.29 -6.75 -14.62
C ILE A 150 0.44 -6.15 -16.02
N VAL A 151 1.55 -5.45 -16.32
CA VAL A 151 1.84 -4.91 -17.65
C VAL A 151 1.95 -6.02 -18.70
N ASN A 152 2.68 -7.10 -18.42
CA ASN A 152 2.80 -8.24 -19.33
C ASN A 152 1.45 -8.94 -19.60
N ILE A 153 0.59 -9.09 -18.58
CA ILE A 153 -0.76 -9.65 -18.76
C ILE A 153 -1.65 -8.66 -19.54
N THR A 154 -1.42 -7.36 -19.39
CA THR A 154 -2.15 -6.30 -20.11
C THR A 154 -1.70 -6.15 -21.56
N ASP A 155 -0.48 -6.55 -21.91
CA ASP A 155 0.05 -6.48 -23.28
C ASP A 155 -0.21 -7.77 -24.08
N GLN A 156 -0.39 -8.93 -23.43
CA GLN A 156 -0.83 -10.18 -24.07
C GLN A 156 -2.35 -10.29 -24.16
N VAL A 157 -2.97 -9.40 -24.94
CA VAL A 157 -4.43 -9.40 -25.15
C VAL A 157 -4.87 -10.21 -26.37
N ASP A 158 -3.92 -10.84 -27.07
CA ASP A 158 -4.17 -11.61 -28.28
C ASP A 158 -4.77 -12.98 -27.95
N GLY A 159 -5.91 -13.29 -28.58
CA GLY A 159 -6.62 -14.59 -28.45
C GLY A 159 -7.95 -14.55 -27.68
N LEU A 160 -8.34 -13.41 -27.10
CA LEU A 160 -9.64 -13.29 -26.43
C LEU A 160 -10.75 -12.86 -27.41
N PRO A 161 -12.01 -13.34 -27.22
CA PRO A 161 -13.16 -12.83 -27.96
C PRO A 161 -13.28 -11.31 -27.81
N GLY A 162 -13.75 -10.60 -28.85
CA GLY A 162 -13.70 -9.13 -28.94
C GLY A 162 -14.34 -8.34 -27.78
N ASN A 163 -15.29 -8.93 -27.05
CA ASN A 163 -15.96 -8.30 -25.90
C ASN A 163 -15.39 -8.73 -24.53
N SER A 164 -14.41 -9.62 -24.51
CA SER A 164 -13.84 -10.18 -23.29
C SER A 164 -12.83 -9.23 -22.64
N THR A 165 -12.59 -9.45 -21.35
CA THR A 165 -11.69 -8.67 -20.51
C THR A 165 -10.58 -9.59 -20.02
N LYS A 166 -9.33 -9.26 -20.36
CA LYS A 166 -8.17 -10.03 -19.93
C LYS A 166 -7.96 -9.90 -18.43
N VAL A 167 -7.97 -8.66 -17.93
CA VAL A 167 -7.76 -8.34 -16.52
C VAL A 167 -8.81 -7.35 -16.04
N HIS A 168 -9.41 -7.65 -14.89
CA HIS A 168 -10.22 -6.73 -14.12
C HIS A 168 -9.70 -6.70 -12.69
N LEU A 169 -8.99 -5.63 -12.34
CA LEU A 169 -8.48 -5.38 -10.99
C LEU A 169 -9.30 -4.28 -10.33
N ILE A 170 -9.72 -4.50 -9.08
CA ILE A 170 -10.32 -3.48 -8.22
C ILE A 170 -9.59 -3.48 -6.88
N ALA A 171 -9.16 -2.32 -6.42
CA ALA A 171 -8.54 -2.09 -5.13
C ALA A 171 -9.35 -1.04 -4.36
N GLU A 172 -9.84 -1.38 -3.17
CA GLU A 172 -10.63 -0.50 -2.30
C GLU A 172 -9.90 -0.33 -0.96
N LEU A 173 -9.74 0.91 -0.48
CA LEU A 173 -9.27 1.24 0.86
C LEU A 173 -10.33 2.10 1.56
N GLN A 174 -10.81 1.64 2.72
CA GLN A 174 -11.88 2.31 3.46
C GLN A 174 -11.38 3.51 4.26
N ASP A 175 -10.41 3.31 5.16
CA ASP A 175 -9.84 4.37 6.01
C ASP A 175 -8.38 4.05 6.34
N PHE A 176 -7.51 5.03 6.20
CA PHE A 176 -6.14 4.97 6.67
C PHE A 176 -5.81 6.26 7.41
N THR A 177 -5.43 6.13 8.67
CA THR A 177 -5.07 7.26 9.53
C THR A 177 -3.60 7.16 9.93
N ILE A 178 -2.84 8.22 9.72
CA ILE A 178 -1.47 8.37 10.17
C ILE A 178 -1.45 9.49 11.21
N LYS A 179 -0.89 9.22 12.38
CA LYS A 179 -0.64 10.23 13.42
C LYS A 179 0.86 10.40 13.60
N LEU A 180 1.34 11.63 13.54
CA LEU A 180 2.73 11.99 13.79
C LEU A 180 2.85 12.54 15.20
N THR A 181 3.75 11.98 15.99
CA THR A 181 4.01 12.40 17.37
C THR A 181 5.50 12.53 17.61
N ASP A 182 5.91 13.51 18.38
CA ASP A 182 7.27 13.64 18.89
C ASP A 182 7.20 13.67 20.41
N SER A 183 7.58 12.55 21.04
CA SER A 183 7.52 12.39 22.48
C SER A 183 6.08 12.62 22.98
N ASP A 184 5.84 13.61 23.83
CA ASP A 184 4.50 13.97 24.31
C ASP A 184 3.70 14.87 23.36
N ASN A 185 4.31 15.37 22.27
CA ASN A 185 3.66 16.32 21.37
C ASN A 185 3.03 15.62 20.16
N SER A 186 1.71 15.75 20.02
CA SER A 186 1.04 15.41 18.75
C SER A 186 1.33 16.49 17.72
N LEU A 187 1.88 16.12 16.56
CA LEU A 187 2.26 17.08 15.52
C LEU A 187 1.17 17.17 14.46
N ALA A 188 0.79 16.04 13.88
CA ALA A 188 -0.16 16.03 12.78
C ALA A 188 -0.96 14.74 12.70
N GLU A 189 -2.13 14.83 12.07
CA GLU A 189 -2.92 13.68 11.68
C GLU A 189 -3.29 13.78 10.21
N VAL A 190 -2.99 12.73 9.45
CA VAL A 190 -3.39 12.56 8.05
C VAL A 190 -4.41 11.45 7.98
N LYS A 191 -5.56 11.72 7.37
CA LYS A 191 -6.59 10.71 7.13
C LYS A 191 -6.90 10.61 5.66
N VAL A 192 -6.91 9.39 5.15
CA VAL A 192 -7.26 9.03 3.77
C VAL A 192 -8.46 8.12 3.84
N LYS A 193 -9.57 8.48 3.18
CA LYS A 193 -10.79 7.68 3.22
C LYS A 193 -11.35 7.42 1.84
N GLY A 194 -11.85 6.20 1.66
CA GLY A 194 -12.60 5.79 0.47
C GLY A 194 -11.78 5.93 -0.80
N PHE A 195 -10.58 5.38 -0.81
CA PHE A 195 -9.80 5.24 -2.04
C PHE A 195 -10.29 4.03 -2.83
N GLU A 196 -10.46 4.18 -4.14
CA GLU A 196 -10.86 3.13 -5.06
C GLU A 196 -10.02 3.23 -6.33
N GLY A 197 -9.31 2.16 -6.67
CA GLY A 197 -8.58 2.01 -7.93
C GLY A 197 -9.16 0.86 -8.74
N SER A 198 -9.27 1.01 -10.05
CA SER A 198 -9.63 -0.10 -10.94
C SER A 198 -8.85 -0.08 -12.25
N VAL A 199 -8.56 -1.27 -12.77
CA VAL A 199 -7.92 -1.47 -14.07
C VAL A 199 -8.72 -2.51 -14.84
N ILE A 200 -9.11 -2.17 -16.06
CA ILE A 200 -9.84 -3.04 -16.97
C ILE A 200 -9.06 -3.11 -18.28
N ALA A 201 -8.48 -4.27 -18.57
CA ALA A 201 -7.73 -4.53 -19.80
C ALA A 201 -8.62 -5.29 -20.79
N LYS A 202 -8.93 -4.67 -21.94
CA LYS A 202 -9.66 -5.28 -23.05
C LYS A 202 -8.83 -5.24 -24.33
N PRO A 203 -9.10 -6.11 -25.32
CA PRO A 203 -8.37 -6.12 -26.60
C PRO A 203 -8.30 -4.74 -27.27
N ALA A 204 -9.43 -4.02 -27.31
CA ALA A 204 -9.53 -2.71 -27.95
C ALA A 204 -9.02 -1.54 -27.08
N LYS A 205 -9.04 -1.66 -25.75
CA LYS A 205 -8.70 -0.54 -24.84
C LYS A 205 -8.40 -1.00 -23.42
N THR A 206 -7.55 -0.25 -22.75
CA THR A 206 -7.28 -0.37 -21.32
C THR A 206 -7.86 0.85 -20.59
N ILE A 207 -8.65 0.61 -19.54
CA ILE A 207 -9.29 1.66 -18.74
C ILE A 207 -8.70 1.59 -17.33
N ILE A 208 -8.18 2.71 -16.85
CA ILE A 208 -7.71 2.89 -15.48
C ILE A 208 -8.64 3.92 -14.83
N ARG A 209 -9.15 3.61 -13.64
CA ARG A 209 -9.86 4.57 -12.80
C ARG A 209 -9.21 4.66 -11.43
N SER A 210 -9.18 5.85 -10.88
CA SER A 210 -8.72 6.11 -9.52
C SER A 210 -9.59 7.20 -8.92
N ARG A 211 -10.17 6.93 -7.76
CA ARG A 211 -11.05 7.86 -7.04
C ARG A 211 -10.62 7.91 -5.59
N LEU A 212 -10.58 9.11 -5.02
CA LEU A 212 -10.40 9.30 -3.59
C LEU A 212 -11.56 10.13 -3.06
N LYS A 213 -12.26 9.61 -2.05
CA LYS A 213 -13.39 10.32 -1.43
C LYS A 213 -12.93 11.46 -0.55
N ASP A 214 -12.02 11.23 0.38
CA ASP A 214 -11.64 12.25 1.36
C ASP A 214 -10.16 12.15 1.75
N LEU A 215 -9.55 13.31 1.94
CA LEU A 215 -8.18 13.50 2.42
C LEU A 215 -8.18 14.70 3.35
N SER A 216 -7.86 14.48 4.62
CA SER A 216 -7.75 15.53 5.61
C SER A 216 -6.38 15.54 6.26
N ILE A 217 -5.81 16.72 6.44
CA ILE A 217 -4.57 16.93 7.19
C ILE A 217 -4.88 17.90 8.31
N ARG A 218 -4.56 17.49 9.54
CA ARG A 218 -4.77 18.30 10.74
C ARG A 218 -3.46 18.59 11.46
N ASP A 219 -3.30 19.82 11.90
CA ASP A 219 -2.30 20.24 12.88
C ASP A 219 -2.83 19.88 14.27
N CYS A 220 -2.10 18.99 14.96
CA CYS A 220 -2.43 18.52 16.30
C CYS A 220 -1.57 19.16 17.38
N SER A 221 -0.72 20.14 17.02
CA SER A 221 0.16 20.83 17.95
C SER A 221 -0.65 21.61 19.00
N ALA A 222 -0.13 21.61 20.24
CA ALA A 222 -0.74 22.39 21.30
C ALA A 222 -0.71 23.89 20.94
N GLY A 223 -1.88 24.54 21.01
CA GLY A 223 -2.02 25.96 20.66
C GLY A 223 -2.11 26.26 19.16
N ALA A 224 -2.37 25.25 18.30
CA ALA A 224 -2.66 25.47 16.88
C ALA A 224 -3.88 26.38 16.70
N ILE A 225 -3.66 27.58 16.15
CA ILE A 225 -4.73 28.56 15.85
C ILE A 225 -5.64 28.03 14.73
N TYR A 226 -5.09 27.26 13.79
CA TYR A 226 -5.82 26.69 12.67
C TYR A 226 -5.48 25.20 12.51
N GLN A 227 -6.39 24.34 12.97
CA GLN A 227 -6.16 22.91 13.04
C GLN A 227 -6.33 22.19 11.69
N ASN A 228 -7.17 22.68 10.77
CA ASN A 228 -7.54 21.96 9.56
C ASN A 228 -6.69 22.38 8.35
N ILE A 229 -5.42 21.97 8.31
CA ILE A 229 -4.45 22.33 7.25
C ILE A 229 -4.97 21.97 5.85
N LEU A 230 -5.62 20.82 5.71
CA LEU A 230 -6.25 20.40 4.46
C LEU A 230 -7.63 19.81 4.77
N LEU A 231 -8.65 20.37 4.11
CA LEU A 231 -10.03 19.92 4.23
C LEU A 231 -10.68 19.88 2.85
N LEU A 232 -11.42 18.81 2.59
CA LEU A 232 -12.27 18.70 1.42
C LEU A 232 -13.63 19.38 1.69
N GLN A 233 -14.10 20.19 0.72
CA GLN A 233 -15.41 20.85 0.80
C GLN A 233 -16.51 20.09 0.03
N ASP A 234 -16.12 19.24 -0.93
CA ASP A 234 -17.02 18.43 -1.76
C ASP A 234 -17.13 16.96 -1.29
N ASP A 235 -17.96 16.17 -1.98
CA ASP A 235 -18.15 14.73 -1.68
C ASP A 235 -17.00 13.81 -2.13
N SER A 236 -16.08 14.31 -2.96
CA SER A 236 -14.94 13.54 -3.46
C SER A 236 -13.74 14.44 -3.74
N LEU A 237 -12.54 13.98 -3.40
CA LEU A 237 -11.30 14.73 -3.64
C LEU A 237 -10.94 14.73 -5.12
N PHE A 238 -10.94 13.56 -5.75
CA PHE A 238 -10.74 13.45 -7.19
C PHE A 238 -11.38 12.19 -7.76
N ASP A 239 -11.67 12.23 -9.06
CA ASP A 239 -12.03 11.09 -9.90
C ASP A 239 -11.24 11.18 -11.21
N LEU A 240 -10.32 10.25 -11.40
CA LEU A 240 -9.49 10.10 -12.58
C LEU A 240 -9.95 8.89 -13.38
N LYS A 241 -10.21 9.09 -14.67
CA LYS A 241 -10.42 8.05 -15.66
C LYS A 241 -9.45 8.23 -16.82
N LEU A 242 -8.56 7.27 -17.02
CA LEU A 242 -7.64 7.19 -18.15
C LEU A 242 -8.06 6.01 -19.04
N VAL A 243 -8.14 6.26 -20.34
CA VAL A 243 -8.41 5.23 -21.37
C VAL A 243 -7.27 5.26 -22.38
N LYS A 244 -6.58 4.13 -22.52
CA LYS A 244 -5.60 3.88 -23.59
C LYS A 244 -6.29 3.04 -24.67
N TYR A 245 -6.28 3.49 -25.92
CA TYR A 245 -6.81 2.73 -27.04
C TYR A 245 -5.70 1.88 -27.67
N ASN A 246 -5.97 0.60 -27.92
CA ASN A 246 -4.98 -0.30 -28.49
C ASN A 246 -5.09 -0.30 -30.03
N LYS A 247 -3.98 0.02 -30.71
CA LYS A 247 -3.91 0.16 -32.17
C LYS A 247 -3.92 -1.18 -32.93
N SER A 248 -3.65 -2.31 -32.26
CA SER A 248 -3.51 -3.61 -32.94
C SER A 248 -4.83 -4.33 -33.23
N SER A 249 -5.96 -3.87 -32.68
CA SER A 249 -7.24 -4.55 -32.90
C SER A 249 -7.84 -4.21 -34.27
N SER A 250 -8.35 -5.22 -34.96
CA SER A 250 -9.09 -5.13 -36.23
C SER A 250 -10.36 -4.25 -36.17
N ALA A 251 -10.69 -3.68 -35.00
CA ALA A 251 -11.69 -2.64 -34.79
C ALA A 251 -11.32 -1.27 -35.41
N HIS A 252 -10.23 -1.21 -36.17
CA HIS A 252 -9.79 -0.02 -36.91
C HIS A 252 -10.74 0.39 -38.06
N LEU A 253 -11.74 -0.43 -38.39
CA LEU A 253 -12.71 -0.15 -39.46
C LEU A 253 -13.86 0.78 -39.01
N ASP A 254 -14.18 0.84 -37.72
CA ASP A 254 -15.34 1.61 -37.22
C ASP A 254 -14.98 3.05 -36.82
N ASN A 255 -13.71 3.30 -36.47
CA ASN A 255 -13.24 4.63 -36.03
C ASN A 255 -12.73 5.53 -37.17
N ARG A 256 -12.85 5.12 -38.45
CA ARG A 256 -12.49 5.99 -39.59
C ARG A 256 -13.52 7.09 -39.88
N GLU A 257 -14.70 7.05 -39.27
CA GLU A 257 -15.71 8.09 -39.45
C GLU A 257 -15.51 9.34 -38.57
N THR A 258 -14.67 9.28 -37.54
CA THR A 258 -14.40 10.44 -36.68
C THR A 258 -12.91 10.72 -36.51
N GLY A 259 -12.24 11.10 -37.61
CA GLY A 259 -11.23 12.15 -37.74
C GLY A 259 -9.99 12.27 -36.82
N HIS A 260 -9.90 11.62 -35.66
CA HIS A 260 -8.77 11.74 -34.74
C HIS A 260 -8.53 10.40 -34.02
N GLY A 261 -7.49 9.68 -34.42
CA GLY A 261 -7.01 8.50 -33.69
C GLY A 261 -6.45 8.94 -32.33
N LEU A 262 -7.30 8.96 -31.31
CA LEU A 262 -6.91 9.26 -29.94
C LEU A 262 -6.20 8.04 -29.35
N ASP A 263 -4.91 8.20 -29.04
CA ASP A 263 -4.13 7.16 -28.37
C ASP A 263 -4.52 7.04 -26.89
N TYR A 264 -4.87 8.18 -26.28
CA TYR A 264 -5.24 8.29 -24.87
C TYR A 264 -6.39 9.27 -24.68
N SER A 265 -7.26 8.98 -23.71
CA SER A 265 -8.30 9.89 -23.21
C SER A 265 -8.19 9.96 -21.70
N VAL A 266 -7.98 11.16 -21.17
CA VAL A 266 -7.87 11.41 -19.72
C VAL A 266 -9.02 12.32 -19.31
N ARG A 267 -9.77 11.91 -18.29
CA ARG A 267 -10.76 12.73 -17.60
C ARG A 267 -10.38 12.79 -16.13
N LEU A 268 -10.12 13.99 -15.64
CA LEU A 268 -9.86 14.25 -14.23
C LEU A 268 -10.92 15.24 -13.73
N TRP A 269 -11.62 14.83 -12.67
CA TRP A 269 -12.45 15.72 -11.87
C TRP A 269 -11.76 15.91 -10.53
N LEU A 270 -11.68 17.16 -10.08
CA LEU A 270 -11.06 17.54 -8.81
C LEU A 270 -12.12 18.27 -7.98
N GLY A 271 -12.32 17.82 -6.75
CA GLY A 271 -13.21 18.50 -5.80
C GLY A 271 -12.57 19.77 -5.26
N GLN A 272 -13.41 20.61 -4.65
CA GLN A 272 -12.98 21.83 -3.98
C GLN A 272 -12.23 21.50 -2.69
N ILE A 273 -10.98 21.96 -2.62
CA ILE A 273 -10.09 21.74 -1.47
C ILE A 273 -9.85 23.09 -0.79
N GLN A 274 -9.98 23.12 0.53
CA GLN A 274 -9.51 24.20 1.36
C GLN A 274 -8.18 23.82 2.00
N ALA A 275 -7.13 24.55 1.66
CA ALA A 275 -5.80 24.37 2.23
C ALA A 275 -5.36 25.66 2.93
N ALA A 276 -4.75 25.53 4.11
CA ALA A 276 -4.07 26.62 4.79
C ALA A 276 -2.59 26.30 4.93
N VAL A 277 -1.74 27.27 4.58
CA VAL A 277 -0.29 27.13 4.70
C VAL A 277 0.15 27.88 5.96
N LEU A 278 0.67 27.14 6.94
CA LEU A 278 1.23 27.70 8.16
C LEU A 278 2.73 27.41 8.21
N GLY A 279 3.55 28.45 8.28
CA GLY A 279 5.01 28.30 8.33
C GLY A 279 5.48 27.47 9.53
N LYS A 280 4.83 27.63 10.69
CA LYS A 280 5.10 26.82 11.90
C LYS A 280 4.86 25.33 11.64
N PHE A 281 3.68 24.96 11.12
CA PHE A 281 3.33 23.58 10.81
C PHE A 281 4.31 22.97 9.79
N TYR A 282 4.64 23.70 8.73
CA TYR A 282 5.62 23.25 7.74
C TYR A 282 7.00 22.97 8.36
N TRP A 283 7.46 23.86 9.24
CA TRP A 283 8.74 23.71 9.93
C TRP A 283 8.75 22.49 10.86
N GLU A 284 7.68 22.28 11.63
CA GLU A 284 7.55 21.14 12.54
C GLU A 284 7.53 19.81 11.78
N ILE A 285 6.80 19.71 10.67
CA ILE A 285 6.81 18.53 9.80
C ILE A 285 8.20 18.29 9.19
N THR A 286 8.86 19.35 8.73
CA THR A 286 10.21 19.22 8.14
C THR A 286 11.21 18.71 9.17
N ARG A 287 11.22 19.30 10.38
CA ARG A 287 12.07 18.86 11.49
C ARG A 287 11.77 17.43 11.93
N PHE A 288 10.50 17.04 11.89
CA PHE A 288 10.10 15.68 12.19
C PHE A 288 10.74 14.65 11.25
N PHE A 289 10.75 14.93 9.95
CA PHE A 289 11.32 14.01 8.95
C PHE A 289 12.84 14.13 8.77
N GLU A 290 13.45 15.20 9.25
CA GLU A 290 14.88 15.49 9.09
C GLU A 290 15.81 14.30 9.46
N PRO A 291 15.62 13.58 10.59
CA PRO A 291 16.49 12.47 10.95
C PRO A 291 16.40 11.25 10.03
N PHE A 292 15.31 11.12 9.26
CA PHE A 292 15.12 10.02 8.31
C PHE A 292 15.76 10.30 6.94
N ILE A 293 16.00 11.58 6.63
CA ILE A 293 16.57 12.02 5.34
C ILE A 293 18.08 12.16 5.43
N ASN A 294 18.59 12.73 6.53
CA ASN A 294 20.02 13.05 6.69
C ASN A 294 20.76 11.95 7.45
N GLN A 295 21.54 11.12 6.75
CA GLN A 295 22.29 9.99 7.32
C GLN A 295 23.22 10.37 8.49
N GLU A 296 23.88 11.53 8.43
CA GLU A 296 24.79 12.00 9.50
C GLU A 296 24.03 12.32 10.81
N MET A 297 22.82 12.87 10.71
CA MET A 297 21.96 13.09 11.89
C MET A 297 21.21 11.84 12.31
N THR A 298 21.00 10.87 11.41
CA THR A 298 20.49 9.54 11.78
C THR A 298 21.42 8.87 12.80
N GLU A 299 22.75 9.01 12.67
CA GLU A 299 23.71 8.44 13.62
C GLU A 299 23.70 9.14 14.99
N ALA A 300 23.65 10.47 15.01
CA ALA A 300 23.56 11.26 16.24
C ALA A 300 22.21 11.08 16.97
N ALA A 301 21.12 11.04 16.21
CA ALA A 301 19.78 10.79 16.74
C ALA A 301 19.60 9.32 17.17
N ARG A 302 20.23 8.36 16.47
CA ARG A 302 20.33 6.95 16.92
C ARG A 302 21.00 6.86 18.28
N GLN A 303 22.11 7.57 18.48
CA GLN A 303 22.81 7.60 19.77
C GLN A 303 21.93 8.21 20.87
N THR A 304 21.20 9.29 20.57
CA THR A 304 20.29 9.95 21.52
C THR A 304 19.07 9.08 21.86
N ALA A 305 18.49 8.40 20.86
CA ALA A 305 17.40 7.44 21.06
C ALA A 305 17.87 6.26 21.93
N MET A 306 19.07 5.72 21.66
CA MET A 306 19.68 4.68 22.50
C MET A 306 19.96 5.15 23.93
N ASP A 307 20.45 6.38 24.11
CA ASP A 307 20.74 6.94 25.44
C ASP A 307 19.46 7.20 26.25
N THR A 308 18.36 7.57 25.59
CA THR A 308 17.04 7.75 26.22
C THR A 308 16.50 6.41 26.74
N VAL A 309 16.74 5.32 26.02
CA VAL A 309 16.39 3.95 26.43
C VAL A 309 17.28 3.45 27.57
N THR A 310 18.53 3.93 27.68
CA THR A 310 19.48 3.49 28.71
C THR A 310 19.34 4.27 30.02
N LYS A 311 18.69 5.45 29.98
CA LYS A 311 18.44 6.31 31.15
C LYS A 311 17.08 6.09 31.81
N GLN A 312 16.22 5.24 31.25
CA GLN A 312 14.99 4.73 31.88
C GLN A 312 15.24 3.37 32.53
#